data_AF-A0A353N9B3-F1
#
_entry.id   AF-A0A353N9B3-F1
#
_cell.length_a   1.000
_cell.length_b   1.000
_cell.length_c   1.000
_cell.angle_alpha   90.00
_cell.angle_beta   90.00
_cell.angle_gamma   90.00
#
_symmetry.space_group_name_H-M   'P 1'
#
loop_
_entity.id
_entity.type
_entity.pdbx_description
1 polymer ?
#
loop_
_entity_poly.entity_id
_entity_poly.type
_entity_poly.pdbx_seq_one_letter_code
_entity_poly.pdbx_strand_id
1 'polypeptide(L)'
;LLEVAQELKISSGYLSRLFKEEIGIPFKNYLIDLRMEKAKELLQQSGLGVFEVAFQVGYSDPNYFSEAFRKYEGMSPSEYREANAIP
;
A
#
# COMPACT_ATOMS: atom_id res chain seq x y z
N LEU A 1 -1.90 -9.24 -7.86
CA LEU A 1 -1.28 -9.97 -8.99
C LEU A 1 -2.23 -11.01 -9.56
N LEU A 2 -2.65 -12.02 -8.78
CA LEU A 2 -3.55 -13.08 -9.28
C LEU A 2 -4.89 -12.51 -9.79
N GLU A 3 -5.54 -11.67 -8.98
CA GLU A 3 -6.81 -11.03 -9.35
C GLU A 3 -6.67 -10.20 -10.64
N VAL A 4 -5.65 -9.35 -10.72
CA VAL A 4 -5.36 -8.55 -11.91
C VAL A 4 -5.06 -9.42 -13.13
N ALA A 5 -4.29 -10.51 -12.95
CA ALA A 5 -3.99 -11.44 -14.05
C ALA A 5 -5.25 -12.13 -14.57
N GLN A 6 -6.16 -12.51 -13.66
CA GLN A 6 -7.45 -13.10 -13.99
C GLN A 6 -8.34 -12.11 -14.74
N GLU A 7 -8.43 -10.86 -14.30
CA GLU A 7 -9.18 -9.79 -14.97
C GLU A 7 -8.66 -9.54 -16.39
N LEU A 8 -7.34 -9.53 -16.55
CA LEU A 8 -6.66 -9.39 -17.84
C LEU A 8 -6.63 -10.67 -18.68
N LYS A 9 -7.17 -11.80 -18.17
CA LYS A 9 -7.17 -13.11 -18.82
C LYS A 9 -5.78 -13.61 -19.23
N ILE A 10 -4.78 -13.35 -18.40
CA ILE A 10 -3.40 -13.80 -18.60
C ILE A 10 -2.90 -14.58 -17.38
N SER A 11 -1.80 -15.33 -17.54
CA SER A 11 -1.17 -15.99 -16.40
C SER A 11 -0.49 -14.96 -15.49
N SER A 12 -0.48 -15.23 -14.19
CA SER A 12 0.21 -14.38 -13.21
C SER A 12 1.73 -14.33 -13.43
N GLY A 13 2.31 -15.42 -13.94
CA GLY A 13 3.71 -15.47 -14.35
C GLY A 13 4.00 -14.53 -15.52
N TYR A 14 3.12 -14.50 -16.52
CA TYR A 14 3.23 -13.58 -17.65
C TYR A 14 3.08 -12.12 -17.19
N LEU A 15 2.05 -11.81 -16.40
CA LEU A 15 1.86 -10.46 -15.84
C LEU A 15 3.08 -10.02 -15.01
N SER A 16 3.61 -10.88 -14.15
CA SER A 16 4.78 -10.56 -13.31
C SER A 16 6.01 -10.21 -14.15
N ARG A 17 6.27 -11.01 -15.19
CA ARG A 17 7.38 -10.79 -16.12
C ARG A 17 7.19 -9.49 -16.92
N LEU A 18 6.04 -9.36 -17.58
CA LEU A 18 5.70 -8.18 -18.39
C LEU A 18 5.78 -6.90 -17.56
N PHE A 19 5.19 -6.89 -16.37
CA PHE A 19 5.20 -5.72 -15.48
C PHE A 19 6.62 -5.32 -15.09
N LYS A 20 7.50 -6.29 -14.80
CA LYS A 20 8.90 -6.00 -14.48
C LYS A 20 9.67 -5.49 -15.70
N GLU A 21 9.41 -6.01 -16.89
CA GLU A 21 10.03 -5.56 -18.15
C GLU A 21 9.63 -4.12 -18.49
N GLU A 22 8.35 -3.76 -18.31
CA GLU A 22 7.83 -2.43 -18.66
C GLU A 22 8.06 -1.36 -17.57
N ILE A 23 7.89 -1.72 -16.29
CA ILE A 23 7.93 -0.78 -15.15
C ILE A 23 9.31 -0.80 -14.44
N GLY A 24 10.12 -1.83 -14.67
CA GLY A 24 11.45 -1.98 -14.07
C GLY A 24 11.46 -2.55 -12.64
N ILE A 25 10.31 -2.63 -11.96
CA ILE A 25 10.18 -3.18 -10.60
C ILE A 25 9.14 -4.31 -10.52
N PRO A 26 9.26 -5.25 -9.57
CA PRO A 26 8.25 -6.28 -9.38
C PRO A 26 6.88 -5.68 -9.04
N PHE A 27 5.80 -6.26 -9.58
CA PHE A 27 4.42 -5.86 -9.32
C PHE A 27 4.11 -5.69 -7.82
N LYS A 28 4.63 -6.58 -6.97
CA LYS A 28 4.41 -6.53 -5.52
C LYS A 28 4.99 -5.26 -4.89
N ASN A 29 6.17 -4.82 -5.34
CA ASN A 29 6.80 -3.62 -4.81
C ASN A 29 5.99 -2.39 -5.22
N TYR A 30 5.63 -2.30 -6.50
CA TYR A 30 4.75 -1.24 -7.00
C TYR A 30 3.43 -1.17 -6.23
N LEU A 31 2.80 -2.32 -5.94
CA LEU A 31 1.57 -2.35 -5.16
C LEU A 31 1.78 -1.88 -3.71
N ILE A 32 2.93 -2.19 -3.09
CA ILE A 32 3.25 -1.69 -1.75
C ILE A 32 3.39 -0.17 -1.80
N ASP A 33 4.17 0.37 -2.74
CA ASP A 33 4.38 1.81 -2.89
C ASP A 33 3.03 2.54 -3.05
N LEU A 34 2.19 2.04 -3.97
CA LEU A 34 0.85 2.59 -4.21
C LEU A 34 -0.02 2.59 -2.95
N ARG A 35 0.01 1.51 -2.16
CA ARG A 35 -0.76 1.41 -0.91
C ARG A 35 -0.22 2.34 0.17
N MET A 36 1.09 2.51 0.27
CA MET A 36 1.71 3.37 1.27
C MET A 36 1.47 4.84 0.98
N GLU A 37 1.62 5.27 -0.27
CA GLU A 37 1.26 6.63 -0.67
C GLU A 37 -0.22 6.91 -0.40
N LYS A 38 -1.11 5.96 -0.72
CA LYS A 38 -2.54 6.12 -0.40
C LYS A 38 -2.80 6.18 1.10
N ALA A 39 -2.08 5.39 1.90
CA ALA A 39 -2.19 5.41 3.35
C ALA A 39 -1.77 6.77 3.91
N LYS A 40 -0.68 7.36 3.42
CA LYS A 40 -0.21 8.70 3.82
C LYS A 40 -1.26 9.77 3.54
N GLU A 41 -1.85 9.75 2.34
CA GLU A 41 -2.97 10.65 1.98
C GLU A 41 -4.14 10.51 2.96
N LEU A 42 -4.60 9.28 3.23
CA LEU A 42 -5.73 9.03 4.12
C LEU A 42 -5.42 9.44 5.57
N LEU A 43 -4.21 9.19 6.05
CA LEU A 43 -3.80 9.58 7.40
C LEU A 43 -3.79 11.10 7.59
N GLN A 44 -3.50 11.88 6.54
CA GLN A 44 -3.44 13.34 6.60
C GLN A 44 -4.78 14.02 6.30
N GLN A 45 -5.54 13.47 5.35
CA GLN A 45 -6.70 14.16 4.77
C GLN A 45 -8.05 13.63 5.29
N SER A 46 -8.04 12.54 6.06
CA SER A 46 -9.25 11.94 6.61
C SER A 46 -9.25 11.87 8.14
N GLY A 47 -10.45 11.82 8.73
CA GLY A 47 -10.64 11.54 10.16
C GLY A 47 -10.62 10.05 10.51
N LEU A 48 -10.30 9.17 9.54
CA LEU A 48 -10.34 7.71 9.74
C LEU A 48 -9.32 7.27 10.77
N GLY A 49 -9.65 6.28 11.60
CA GLY A 49 -8.69 5.62 12.48
C GLY A 49 -7.65 4.82 11.69
N VAL A 50 -6.48 4.55 12.30
CA VAL A 50 -5.39 3.78 11.67
C VAL A 50 -5.86 2.41 11.16
N PHE A 51 -6.76 1.75 11.89
CA PHE A 51 -7.30 0.44 11.48
C PHE A 51 -8.18 0.55 10.23
N GLU A 52 -8.99 1.60 10.12
CA GLU A 52 -9.82 1.84 8.93
C GLU A 52 -8.95 2.13 7.71
N VAL A 53 -7.89 2.93 7.88
CA VAL A 53 -6.91 3.18 6.81
C VAL A 53 -6.27 1.87 6.33
N ALA A 54 -5.88 0.97 7.25
CA ALA A 54 -5.31 -0.32 6.88
C ALA A 54 -6.24 -1.12 5.94
N PHE A 55 -7.53 -1.21 6.30
CA PHE A 55 -8.51 -1.91 5.47
C PHE A 55 -8.72 -1.21 4.12
N GLN A 56 -8.82 0.12 4.10
CA GLN A 56 -9.00 0.91 2.88
C GLN A 56 -7.85 0.73 1.88
N VAL A 57 -6.61 0.57 2.36
CA VAL A 57 -5.43 0.35 1.50
C VAL A 57 -5.14 -1.13 1.26
N GLY A 58 -6.10 -2.02 1.57
CA GLY A 58 -6.06 -3.43 1.19
C GLY A 58 -5.20 -4.32 2.10
N TYR A 59 -5.05 -3.95 3.37
CA TYR A 59 -4.51 -4.80 4.42
C TYR A 59 -5.65 -5.39 5.25
N SER A 60 -5.67 -6.72 5.40
CA SER A 60 -6.65 -7.42 6.24
C SER A 60 -6.25 -7.46 7.72
N ASP A 61 -4.99 -7.16 8.03
CA ASP A 61 -4.44 -7.12 9.38
C ASP A 61 -3.83 -5.73 9.65
N PRO A 62 -4.47 -4.92 10.52
CA PRO A 62 -3.96 -3.59 10.88
C PRO A 62 -2.59 -3.58 11.57
N ASN A 63 -2.21 -4.64 12.28
CA ASN A 63 -0.90 -4.74 12.91
C ASN A 63 0.17 -4.94 11.83
N TYR A 64 -0.07 -5.85 10.89
CA TYR A 64 0.82 -6.04 9.75
C TYR A 64 0.93 -4.79 8.87
N PHE A 65 -0.16 -4.05 8.68
CA PHE A 65 -0.12 -2.73 8.06
C PHE A 65 0.81 -1.78 8.79
N SER A 66 0.68 -1.68 10.13
CA SER A 66 1.48 -0.74 10.93
C SER A 66 2.97 -1.06 10.87
N GLU A 67 3.35 -2.35 10.87
CA GLU A 67 4.73 -2.78 10.67
C GLU A 67 5.25 -2.47 9.27
N ALA A 68 4.45 -2.77 8.24
CA ALA A 68 4.80 -2.49 6.85
C ALA A 68 4.96 -0.98 6.59
N PHE A 69 4.06 -0.17 7.12
CA PHE A 69 4.12 1.29 7.04
C PHE A 69 5.36 1.83 7.75
N ARG A 70 5.66 1.36 8.97
CA ARG A 70 6.88 1.76 9.68
C ARG A 70 8.15 1.38 8.92
N LYS A 71 8.16 0.22 8.26
CA LYS A 71 9.30 -0.18 7.41
C LYS A 71 9.45 0.69 6.17
N TYR A 72 8.35 1.16 5.60
CA TYR A 72 8.33 2.00 4.41
C TYR A 72 8.68 3.46 4.71
N GLU A 73 8.02 4.07 5.69
CA GLU A 73 8.10 5.51 6.00
C GLU A 73 9.12 5.83 7.12
N GLY A 74 9.50 4.83 7.92
CA GLY A 74 10.41 4.99 9.07
C GLY A 74 9.72 5.30 10.41
N MET A 75 8.40 5.50 10.42
CA MET A 75 7.59 5.76 11.61
C MET A 75 6.21 5.09 11.52
N SER A 76 5.54 4.88 12.64
CA SER A 76 4.19 4.27 12.63
C SER A 76 3.15 5.19 11.99
N PRO A 77 1.99 4.64 11.54
CA PRO A 77 0.89 5.44 11.02
C PRO A 77 0.38 6.53 11.99
N SER A 78 0.37 6.25 13.30
CA SER A 78 -0.06 7.21 14.32
C SER A 78 0.94 8.34 14.47
N GLU A 79 2.24 8.02 14.57
CA GLU A 79 3.33 9.00 14.62
C GLU A 79 3.33 9.88 13.35
N TYR A 80 3.14 9.26 12.18
CA TYR A 80 3.04 9.99 10.91
C TYR A 80 1.89 10.99 10.90
N ARG A 81 0.71 10.60 11.40
CA ARG A 81 -0.45 11.52 11.50
C ARG A 81 -0.16 12.69 12.41
N GLU A 82 0.38 12.43 13.60
CA GLU A 82 0.68 13.47 14.58
C GLU A 82 1.71 14.47 14.05
N ALA A 83 2.78 13.96 13.42
CA ALA A 83 3.83 14.80 12.83
C ALA A 83 3.36 15.68 11.66
N ASN A 84 2.27 15.28 10.98
CA ASN A 84 1.74 15.98 9.81
C ASN A 84 0.35 16.58 10.06
N ALA A 85 -0.09 16.64 11.31
CA ALA A 85 -1.33 17.33 11.65
C ALA A 85 -1.15 18.82 11.34
N ILE A 86 -1.96 19.33 10.40
CA ILE A 86 -2.05 20.77 10.18
C ILE A 86 -2.77 21.35 11.41
N PRO A 87 -2.23 22.39 12.07
CA PRO A 87 -2.85 23.01 13.24
C PRO A 87 -4.27 23.54 12.98
#